data_AF-A0A0U3DNK1-F1
#
_entry.id   AF-A0A0U3DNK1-F1
#
_cell.length_a   1.000
_cell.length_b   1.000
_cell.length_c   1.000
_cell.angle_alpha   90.00
_cell.angle_beta   90.00
_cell.angle_gamma   90.00
#
_symmetry.space_group_name_H-M   'P 1'
#
loop_
_entity.id
_entity.type
_entity.pdbx_description
1 polymer ?
#
loop_
_entity_poly.entity_id
_entity_poly.type
_entity_poly.pdbx_seq_one_letter_code
_entity_poly.pdbx_strand_id
1 'polypeptide(L)'
;MGIFKNKKVWIGLVLATVITIMLGDLAGLVFIGACIGIWYFKKKRPNKDYSTISICLAIMSFFVIGISGVNAESDADVATVEESSSESIESSNEEELAAMEESKQKKEEEEKAKEKAESESKEEERKKAEAESTATAEKEAKEELEKKTVEIQGTAPSIPDGAAYVEVNGNVPLFTNEDISSTEAWDEYGEMDSFKRVTAANAVLGTESMPAEERGNISDVYPTGWEQEEYANVSGGWLYNRSHLIGHQLTGYDGANNLITGTRYFNVEGMLPFENFVANYVETTDNHVRYRVTPYFEGNNLLASGIYMEGFSIEDNGEGLQFHIYVPNIQPGVTLDYATGDSLSDEPVVKEETVVEEPAIEEVPEEPVVEEAPSGGDVNSVDANGNGKVTIQEAKDAGFSMPLYSDHWLYPYMDDRDNDGMVGE
;
A
#
# COMPACT_ATOMS: atom_id res chain seq x y z
N MET A 1 17.23 16.12 9.48
CA MET A 1 18.52 16.65 8.96
C MET A 1 18.40 17.43 7.62
N GLY A 2 17.20 17.88 7.19
CA GLY A 2 17.02 18.57 5.90
C GLY A 2 17.21 20.09 5.89
N ILE A 3 17.15 20.76 7.06
CA ILE A 3 17.18 22.24 7.17
C ILE A 3 18.54 22.84 6.78
N PHE A 4 19.61 22.03 6.76
CA PHE A 4 20.98 22.49 6.51
C PHE A 4 21.38 22.62 5.03
N LYS A 5 20.52 22.22 4.07
CA LYS A 5 20.88 22.26 2.64
C LYS A 5 20.63 23.60 1.94
N ASN A 6 19.91 24.54 2.55
CA ASN A 6 19.50 25.78 1.87
C ASN A 6 20.25 27.03 2.40
N LYS A 7 21.34 27.41 1.72
CA LYS A 7 22.24 28.53 2.13
C LYS A 7 21.51 29.86 2.36
N LYS A 8 20.41 30.12 1.64
CA LYS A 8 19.60 31.35 1.80
C LYS A 8 18.84 31.38 3.13
N VAL A 9 18.38 30.23 3.62
CA VAL A 9 17.67 30.09 4.90
C VAL A 9 18.64 30.28 6.06
N TRP A 10 19.86 29.78 5.93
CA TRP A 10 20.91 29.92 6.96
C TRP A 10 21.37 31.38 7.13
N ILE A 11 21.58 32.10 6.03
CA ILE A 11 21.92 33.54 6.08
C ILE A 11 20.79 34.34 6.73
N GLY A 12 19.53 34.01 6.43
CA GLY A 12 18.36 34.63 7.06
C GLY A 12 18.28 34.37 8.57
N LEU A 13 18.56 33.13 9.01
CA LEU A 13 18.59 32.76 10.43
C LEU A 13 19.70 33.49 11.19
N VAL A 14 20.91 33.57 10.63
CA VAL A 14 22.04 34.25 11.28
C VAL A 14 21.76 35.76 11.40
N LEU A 15 21.23 36.38 10.34
CA LEU A 15 20.84 37.81 10.38
C LEU A 15 19.73 38.08 11.40
N ALA A 16 18.69 37.23 11.44
CA ALA A 16 17.62 37.34 12.42
C ALA A 16 18.16 37.21 13.85
N THR A 17 19.08 36.27 14.09
CA THR A 17 19.70 36.03 15.40
C THR A 17 20.50 37.25 15.87
N VAL A 18 21.31 37.84 14.98
CA VAL A 18 22.10 39.05 15.29
C VAL A 18 21.19 40.25 15.58
N ILE A 19 20.07 40.39 14.85
CA ILE A 19 19.08 41.44 15.08
C ILE A 19 18.37 41.26 16.44
N THR A 20 18.00 40.04 16.83
CA THR A 20 17.39 39.78 18.15
C THR A 20 18.34 40.02 19.32
N ILE A 21 19.63 39.73 19.17
CA ILE A 21 20.64 40.01 20.21
C ILE A 21 20.85 41.53 20.38
N MET A 22 20.75 42.29 19.28
CA MET A 22 20.88 43.76 19.29
C MET A 22 19.65 44.50 19.84
N LEU A 23 18.48 43.83 19.93
CA LEU A 23 17.19 44.43 20.32
C LEU A 23 16.60 43.70 21.54
N GLY A 24 17.42 43.40 22.56
CA GLY A 24 17.06 42.54 23.71
C GLY A 24 15.67 42.76 24.33
N ASP A 25 15.14 43.98 24.30
CA ASP A 25 13.79 44.32 24.78
C ASP A 25 12.65 43.70 23.97
N LEU A 26 12.91 43.23 22.75
CA LEU A 26 11.92 42.60 21.86
C LEU A 26 11.86 41.06 21.97
N ALA A 27 12.78 40.44 22.73
CA ALA A 27 12.89 38.98 22.84
C ALA A 27 11.60 38.32 23.35
N GLY A 28 10.88 38.98 24.27
CA GLY A 28 9.59 38.51 24.78
C GLY A 28 8.49 38.47 23.73
N LEU A 29 8.43 39.47 22.83
CA LEU A 29 7.44 39.48 21.74
C LEU A 29 7.72 38.39 20.69
N VAL A 30 9.01 38.13 20.43
CA VAL A 30 9.44 37.04 19.53
C VAL A 30 9.10 35.68 20.11
N PHE A 31 9.27 35.48 21.43
CA PHE A 31 8.87 34.24 22.11
C PHE A 31 7.37 33.97 21.98
N ILE A 32 6.53 34.98 22.24
CA ILE A 32 5.08 34.87 22.10
C ILE A 32 4.68 34.57 20.65
N GLY A 33 5.28 35.25 19.66
CA GLY A 33 5.05 35.00 18.25
C GLY A 33 5.45 33.58 17.83
N ALA A 34 6.55 33.07 18.38
CA ALA A 34 7.01 31.70 18.14
C ALA A 34 6.04 30.66 18.71
N CYS A 35 5.52 30.84 19.93
CA CYS A 35 4.49 29.97 20.51
C CYS A 35 3.20 29.94 19.68
N ILE A 36 2.75 31.10 19.18
CA ILE A 36 1.60 31.20 18.27
C ILE A 36 1.90 30.47 16.94
N GLY A 37 3.11 30.62 16.41
CA GLY A 37 3.58 29.92 15.22
C GLY A 37 3.55 28.40 15.37
N ILE A 38 4.02 27.86 16.50
CA ILE A 38 3.98 26.42 16.78
C ILE A 38 2.55 25.89 16.73
N TRP A 39 1.60 26.58 17.38
CA TRP A 39 0.19 26.18 17.35
C TRP A 39 -0.39 26.29 15.94
N TYR A 40 -0.13 27.38 15.22
CA TYR A 40 -0.67 27.63 13.89
C TYR A 40 -0.18 26.60 12.86
N PHE A 41 1.13 26.29 12.85
CA PHE A 41 1.75 25.36 11.90
C PHE A 41 1.61 23.89 12.27
N LYS A 42 1.16 23.56 13.50
CA LYS A 42 0.76 22.20 13.87
C LYS A 42 -0.74 21.94 13.68
N LYS A 43 -1.60 22.93 13.93
CA LYS A 43 -3.06 22.69 14.02
C LYS A 43 -3.89 23.31 12.89
N LYS A 44 -3.48 24.46 12.33
CA LYS A 44 -4.29 25.20 11.35
C LYS A 44 -3.77 25.12 9.92
N ARG A 45 -2.45 25.08 9.74
CA ARG A 45 -1.79 24.78 8.45
C ARG A 45 -0.56 23.90 8.68
N PRO A 46 -0.72 22.56 8.65
CA PRO A 46 0.35 21.62 8.94
C PRO A 46 1.55 21.86 8.00
N ASN A 47 2.68 22.28 8.55
CA ASN A 47 3.92 22.36 7.79
C ASN A 47 5.12 22.08 8.71
N LYS A 48 5.79 20.95 8.47
CA LYS A 48 6.88 20.44 9.31
C LYS A 48 8.06 21.43 9.40
N ASP A 49 8.41 22.10 8.31
CA ASP A 49 9.54 23.03 8.28
C ASP A 49 9.27 24.29 9.11
N TYR A 50 8.10 24.91 8.94
CA TYR A 50 7.74 26.13 9.69
C TYR A 50 7.45 25.86 11.18
N SER A 51 6.92 24.68 11.52
CA SER A 51 6.77 24.27 12.92
C SER A 51 8.14 24.09 13.60
N THR A 52 9.12 23.55 12.88
CA THR A 52 10.48 23.34 13.40
C THR A 52 11.20 24.67 13.60
N ILE A 53 11.07 25.60 12.64
CA ILE A 53 11.61 26.97 12.76
C ILE A 53 11.02 27.69 13.98
N SER A 54 9.71 27.57 14.21
CA SER A 54 9.03 28.21 15.34
C SER A 54 9.50 27.65 16.70
N ILE A 55 9.76 26.34 16.78
CA ILE A 55 10.33 25.70 17.98
C ILE A 55 11.74 26.22 18.26
N CYS A 56 12.60 26.29 17.24
CA CYS A 56 13.96 26.82 17.40
C CYS A 56 13.96 28.28 17.86
N LEU A 57 13.06 29.12 17.33
CA LEU A 57 12.93 30.52 17.74
C LEU A 57 12.46 30.68 19.19
N ALA A 58 11.54 29.83 19.65
CA ALA A 58 11.07 29.84 21.04
C ALA A 58 12.19 29.45 22.02
N ILE A 59 12.96 28.40 21.72
CA ILE A 59 14.09 27.98 22.57
C ILE A 59 15.15 29.07 22.66
N MET A 60 15.53 29.66 21.51
CA MET A 60 16.56 30.70 21.46
C MET A 60 16.17 31.97 22.22
N SER A 61 14.92 32.43 22.08
CA SER A 61 14.43 33.61 22.80
C SER A 61 14.34 33.38 24.31
N PHE A 62 14.01 32.17 24.75
CA PHE A 62 14.01 31.80 26.17
C PHE A 62 15.42 31.90 26.80
N PHE A 63 16.45 31.43 26.10
CA PHE A 63 17.84 31.55 26.57
C PHE A 63 18.31 33.01 26.67
N VAL A 64 17.91 33.88 25.72
CA VAL A 64 18.28 35.31 25.75
C VAL A 64 17.63 36.02 26.95
N ILE A 65 16.35 35.74 27.23
CA ILE A 65 15.64 36.29 28.41
C ILE A 65 16.31 35.85 29.71
N GLY A 66 16.79 34.59 29.79
CA GLY A 66 17.49 34.07 30.95
C GLY A 66 18.84 34.74 31.22
N ILE A 67 19.56 35.18 30.20
CA ILE A 67 20.87 35.85 30.35
C ILE A 67 20.70 37.32 30.76
N SER A 68 19.68 38.01 30.26
CA SER A 68 19.40 39.41 30.62
C SER A 68 18.83 39.59 32.05
N GLY A 69 18.36 38.51 32.68
CA GLY A 69 17.82 38.52 34.05
C GLY A 69 18.87 38.51 35.19
N VAL A 70 20.17 38.44 34.88
CA VAL A 70 21.26 38.29 35.87
C VAL A 70 21.99 39.59 36.23
N ASN A 71 21.70 40.73 35.58
CA ASN A 71 22.27 42.02 36.00
C ASN A 71 21.20 42.94 36.58
N ALA A 72 21.00 42.84 37.89
CA ALA A 72 20.36 43.87 38.70
C ALA A 72 21.46 44.57 39.52
N GLU A 73 21.76 45.80 39.14
CA GLU A 73 22.67 46.75 39.77
C GLU A 73 22.14 47.18 41.15
N SER A 74 23.04 47.30 42.15
CA SER A 74 22.83 48.13 43.33
C SER A 74 24.09 48.96 43.59
N ASP A 75 24.01 50.24 43.22
CA ASP A 75 24.97 51.30 43.57
C ASP A 75 24.82 51.72 45.04
N ALA A 76 25.96 51.91 45.73
CA ALA A 76 26.13 52.93 46.77
C ALA A 76 27.62 53.14 47.17
N ASP A 77 28.20 54.20 46.61
CA ASP A 77 29.05 55.26 47.21
C ASP A 77 30.42 54.99 47.90
N VAL A 78 31.47 55.44 47.19
CA VAL A 78 32.66 56.26 47.55
C VAL A 78 33.22 56.28 48.99
N ALA A 79 34.51 55.88 49.14
CA ALA A 79 35.62 56.75 49.59
C ALA A 79 37.00 56.04 49.55
N THR A 80 38.02 56.80 49.15
CA THR A 80 39.46 56.51 48.99
C THR A 80 40.24 56.25 50.28
N VAL A 81 41.31 55.42 50.24
CA VAL A 81 42.74 55.71 50.64
C VAL A 81 43.60 54.43 50.59
N GLU A 82 44.90 54.64 50.36
CA GLU A 82 46.01 53.76 49.95
C GLU A 82 46.49 52.62 50.89
N GLU A 83 47.25 51.72 50.24
CA GLU A 83 48.44 50.93 50.67
C GLU A 83 48.51 50.12 51.99
N SER A 84 48.90 48.85 51.78
CA SER A 84 50.00 48.12 52.45
C SER A 84 49.81 47.50 53.86
N SER A 85 49.91 46.17 53.87
CA SER A 85 50.56 45.28 54.85
C SER A 85 50.23 45.43 56.35
N SER A 86 49.67 44.38 56.96
CA SER A 86 50.40 43.40 57.78
C SER A 86 49.45 42.53 58.63
N GLU A 87 49.81 41.25 58.75
CA GLU A 87 49.49 40.24 59.78
C GLU A 87 48.83 40.77 61.09
N SER A 88 47.90 40.09 61.78
CA SER A 88 47.63 38.66 61.97
C SER A 88 46.44 38.52 62.96
N ILE A 89 45.97 37.27 63.17
CA ILE A 89 45.13 36.75 64.28
C ILE A 89 43.63 36.58 63.95
N GLU A 90 43.23 35.37 63.53
CA GLU A 90 42.11 34.60 64.14
C GLU A 90 41.98 33.20 63.50
N SER A 91 42.88 32.28 63.88
CA SER A 91 42.67 30.85 63.62
C SER A 91 41.79 30.25 64.71
N SER A 92 40.46 30.23 64.52
CA SER A 92 39.58 29.25 65.20
C SER A 92 38.14 29.11 64.67
N ASN A 93 37.69 29.85 63.65
CA ASN A 93 36.31 29.74 63.14
C ASN A 93 36.15 29.32 61.66
N GLU A 94 37.22 29.11 60.89
CA GLU A 94 37.11 28.76 59.46
C GLU A 94 36.83 27.27 59.19
N GLU A 95 37.34 26.35 60.03
CA GLU A 95 37.07 24.90 59.90
C GLU A 95 35.61 24.53 60.25
N GLU A 96 35.00 25.22 61.21
CA GLU A 96 33.62 24.94 61.64
C GLU A 96 32.59 25.51 60.65
N LEU A 97 32.86 26.68 60.06
CA LEU A 97 32.08 27.25 58.95
C LEU A 97 32.21 26.42 57.66
N ALA A 98 33.42 25.97 57.31
CA ALA A 98 33.64 25.10 56.15
C ALA A 98 32.92 23.75 56.29
N ALA A 99 32.99 23.11 57.46
CA ALA A 99 32.30 21.85 57.73
C ALA A 99 30.76 22.01 57.70
N MET A 100 30.24 23.15 58.16
CA MET A 100 28.82 23.46 58.13
C MET A 100 28.32 23.74 56.71
N GLU A 101 29.12 24.40 55.87
CA GLU A 101 28.82 24.70 54.47
C GLU A 101 28.92 23.44 53.57
N GLU A 102 29.90 22.57 53.82
CA GLU A 102 30.01 21.25 53.18
C GLU A 102 28.82 20.33 53.53
N SER A 103 28.36 20.38 54.79
CA SER A 103 27.17 19.63 55.23
C SER A 103 25.87 20.13 54.58
N LYS A 104 25.81 21.44 54.27
CA LYS A 104 24.66 22.09 53.65
C LYS A 104 24.61 21.82 52.15
N GLN A 105 25.76 21.87 51.47
CA GLN A 105 25.90 21.46 50.07
C GLN A 105 25.55 19.98 49.86
N LYS A 106 26.01 19.11 50.77
CA LYS A 106 25.69 17.68 50.69
C LYS A 106 24.20 17.38 50.85
N LYS A 107 23.50 18.14 51.70
CA LYS A 107 22.03 18.05 51.84
C LYS A 107 21.29 18.56 50.60
N GLU A 108 21.73 19.68 50.01
CA GLU A 108 21.13 20.20 48.77
C GLU A 108 21.35 19.27 47.57
N GLU A 109 22.51 18.59 47.48
CA GLU A 109 22.74 17.57 46.46
C GLU A 109 21.88 16.32 46.67
N GLU A 110 21.70 15.88 47.92
CA GLU A 110 20.86 14.72 48.26
C GLU A 110 19.37 15.01 48.00
N GLU A 111 18.91 16.23 48.27
CA GLU A 111 17.54 16.68 48.00
C GLU A 111 17.29 16.83 46.49
N LYS A 112 18.23 17.41 45.73
CA LYS A 112 18.17 17.45 44.26
C LYS A 112 18.22 16.07 43.62
N ALA A 113 19.01 15.15 44.16
CA ALA A 113 19.06 13.77 43.68
C ALA A 113 17.73 13.04 43.92
N LYS A 114 17.07 13.32 45.05
CA LYS A 114 15.77 12.75 45.40
C LYS A 114 14.64 13.32 44.55
N GLU A 115 14.61 14.63 44.30
CA GLU A 115 13.65 15.25 43.38
C GLU A 115 13.82 14.74 41.95
N LYS A 116 15.06 14.56 41.49
CA LYS A 116 15.36 13.99 40.18
C LYS A 116 14.84 12.55 40.06
N ALA A 117 15.12 11.70 41.06
CA ALA A 117 14.64 10.32 41.09
C ALA A 117 13.10 10.22 41.13
N GLU A 118 12.42 11.12 41.85
CA GLU A 118 10.95 11.18 41.88
C GLU A 118 10.34 11.69 40.57
N SER A 119 11.04 12.59 39.85
CA SER A 119 10.62 13.05 38.53
C SER A 119 10.79 11.95 37.47
N GLU A 120 11.88 11.18 37.53
CA GLU A 120 12.16 10.06 36.65
C GLU A 120 11.15 8.93 36.87
N SER A 121 10.78 8.63 38.13
CA SER A 121 9.77 7.60 38.41
C SER A 121 8.37 7.99 37.93
N LYS A 122 7.97 9.26 38.07
CA LYS A 122 6.67 9.77 37.55
C LYS A 122 6.61 9.78 36.03
N GLU A 123 7.71 10.11 35.36
CA GLU A 123 7.84 10.02 33.90
C GLU A 123 7.70 8.57 33.42
N GLU A 124 8.31 7.62 34.12
CA GLU A 124 8.25 6.19 33.82
C GLU A 124 6.84 5.60 34.06
N GLU A 125 6.18 6.00 35.15
CA GLU A 125 4.79 5.62 35.45
C GLU A 125 3.81 6.17 34.41
N ARG A 126 4.03 7.42 33.95
CA ARG A 126 3.23 8.03 32.89
C ARG A 126 3.43 7.33 31.54
N LYS A 127 4.66 6.99 31.15
CA LYS A 127 4.94 6.23 29.92
C LYS A 127 4.30 4.84 29.96
N LYS A 128 4.31 4.19 31.12
CA LYS A 128 3.63 2.90 31.32
C LYS A 128 2.11 3.03 31.18
N ALA A 129 1.51 4.07 31.78
CA ALA A 129 0.08 4.32 31.65
C ALA A 129 -0.33 4.70 30.20
N GLU A 130 0.48 5.48 29.48
CA GLU A 130 0.26 5.79 28.05
C GLU A 130 0.39 4.53 27.18
N ALA A 131 1.34 3.64 27.47
CA ALA A 131 1.49 2.36 26.76
C ALA A 131 0.33 1.39 27.05
N GLU A 132 -0.13 1.26 28.30
CA GLU A 132 -1.29 0.44 28.67
C GLU A 132 -2.59 0.97 28.04
N SER A 133 -2.76 2.29 28.01
CA SER A 133 -3.86 2.97 27.31
C SER A 133 -3.85 2.68 25.80
N THR A 134 -2.68 2.74 25.18
CA THR A 134 -2.54 2.50 23.72
C THR A 134 -2.82 1.04 23.39
N ALA A 135 -2.27 0.10 24.16
CA ALA A 135 -2.51 -1.33 23.97
C ALA A 135 -3.99 -1.70 24.16
N THR A 136 -4.70 -1.03 25.08
CA THR A 136 -6.14 -1.24 25.27
C THR A 136 -6.94 -0.74 24.06
N ALA A 137 -6.62 0.46 23.55
CA ALA A 137 -7.27 1.02 22.37
C ALA A 137 -7.00 0.21 21.09
N GLU A 138 -5.76 -0.30 20.90
CA GLU A 138 -5.41 -1.17 19.78
C GLU A 138 -6.18 -2.49 19.84
N LYS A 139 -6.33 -3.07 21.04
CA LYS A 139 -7.11 -4.29 21.23
C LYS A 139 -8.59 -4.08 20.91
N GLU A 140 -9.19 -3.00 21.42
CA GLU A 140 -10.59 -2.67 21.12
C GLU A 140 -10.81 -2.41 19.63
N ALA A 141 -9.90 -1.70 18.97
CA ALA A 141 -9.94 -1.47 17.53
C ALA A 141 -9.81 -2.77 16.72
N LYS A 142 -8.96 -3.71 17.17
CA LYS A 142 -8.81 -5.02 16.54
C LYS A 142 -10.07 -5.87 16.69
N GLU A 143 -10.67 -5.92 17.89
CA GLU A 143 -11.94 -6.63 18.12
C GLU A 143 -13.09 -6.02 17.29
N GLU A 144 -13.15 -4.69 17.16
CA GLU A 144 -14.13 -4.01 16.30
C GLU A 144 -13.90 -4.34 14.82
N LEU A 145 -12.65 -4.33 14.36
CA LEU A 145 -12.31 -4.69 12.99
C LEU A 145 -12.64 -6.15 12.69
N GLU A 146 -12.30 -7.09 13.59
CA GLU A 146 -12.66 -8.50 13.45
C GLU A 146 -14.17 -8.68 13.31
N LYS A 147 -14.95 -8.01 14.17
CA LYS A 147 -16.41 -8.03 14.08
C LYS A 147 -16.91 -7.48 12.74
N LYS A 148 -16.34 -6.37 12.29
CA LYS A 148 -16.69 -5.73 11.02
C LYS A 148 -16.32 -6.61 9.81
N THR A 149 -15.18 -7.29 9.86
CA THR A 149 -14.76 -8.27 8.86
C THR A 149 -15.75 -9.44 8.79
N VAL A 150 -16.15 -9.99 9.94
CA VAL A 150 -17.16 -11.05 9.97
C VAL A 150 -18.52 -10.57 9.44
N GLU A 151 -18.92 -9.33 9.74
CA GLU A 151 -20.18 -8.76 9.25
C GLU A 151 -20.17 -8.57 7.72
N ILE A 152 -19.06 -8.11 7.16
CA ILE A 152 -18.95 -7.85 5.71
C ILE A 152 -18.68 -9.13 4.95
N GLN A 153 -17.71 -9.93 5.37
CA GLN A 153 -17.21 -11.09 4.62
C GLN A 153 -17.87 -12.41 5.04
N GLY A 154 -18.72 -12.42 6.07
CA GLY A 154 -19.43 -13.61 6.55
C GLY A 154 -20.62 -14.03 5.69
N THR A 155 -21.10 -13.16 4.80
CA THR A 155 -22.20 -13.44 3.86
C THR A 155 -21.96 -12.75 2.53
N ALA A 156 -22.43 -13.32 1.41
CA ALA A 156 -22.42 -12.62 0.13
C ALA A 156 -23.40 -11.43 0.13
N PRO A 157 -23.05 -10.27 -0.48
CA PRO A 157 -23.96 -9.15 -0.63
C PRO A 157 -25.02 -9.45 -1.71
N SER A 158 -26.06 -8.61 -1.76
CA SER A 158 -27.02 -8.64 -2.87
C SER A 158 -26.35 -8.14 -4.15
N ILE A 159 -26.46 -8.92 -5.23
CA ILE A 159 -25.87 -8.61 -6.53
C ILE A 159 -26.93 -7.94 -7.41
N PRO A 160 -26.72 -6.69 -7.87
CA PRO A 160 -27.60 -6.07 -8.86
C PRO A 160 -27.55 -6.83 -10.20
N ASP A 161 -28.67 -6.86 -10.92
CA ASP A 161 -28.75 -7.53 -12.22
C ASP A 161 -27.68 -6.99 -13.19
N GLY A 162 -26.88 -7.90 -13.75
CA GLY A 162 -25.81 -7.59 -14.70
C GLY A 162 -24.54 -6.99 -14.08
N ALA A 163 -24.45 -6.86 -12.75
CA ALA A 163 -23.24 -6.37 -12.11
C ALA A 163 -22.15 -7.45 -12.09
N ALA A 164 -20.95 -7.11 -12.59
CA ALA A 164 -19.76 -7.97 -12.49
C ALA A 164 -19.09 -7.92 -11.11
N TYR A 165 -19.37 -6.88 -10.31
CA TYR A 165 -18.91 -6.71 -8.94
C TYR A 165 -19.84 -5.79 -8.15
N VAL A 166 -19.68 -5.74 -6.83
CA VAL A 166 -20.39 -4.83 -5.92
C VAL A 166 -19.37 -4.20 -4.98
N GLU A 167 -19.41 -2.87 -4.81
CA GLU A 167 -18.64 -2.19 -3.77
C GLU A 167 -19.19 -2.55 -2.38
N VAL A 168 -18.31 -2.91 -1.46
CA VAL A 168 -18.66 -3.22 -0.07
C VAL A 168 -17.92 -2.30 0.89
N ASN A 169 -18.46 -2.11 2.10
CA ASN A 169 -17.89 -1.20 3.10
C ASN A 169 -17.61 0.23 2.58
N GLY A 170 -18.42 0.73 1.65
CA GLY A 170 -18.19 2.04 1.02
C GLY A 170 -16.89 2.10 0.22
N ASN A 171 -16.47 0.97 -0.36
CA ASN A 171 -15.21 0.80 -1.10
C ASN A 171 -13.95 1.06 -0.25
N VAL A 172 -14.05 0.84 1.07
CA VAL A 172 -12.94 0.97 2.02
C VAL A 172 -12.44 -0.41 2.45
N PRO A 173 -11.14 -0.73 2.28
CA PRO A 173 -10.55 -1.96 2.78
C PRO A 173 -10.64 -2.11 4.30
N LEU A 174 -10.46 -3.33 4.78
CA LEU A 174 -10.39 -3.70 6.19
C LEU A 174 -8.94 -3.94 6.62
N PHE A 175 -8.01 -3.15 6.11
CA PHE A 175 -6.60 -3.17 6.52
C PHE A 175 -6.40 -2.38 7.81
N THR A 176 -5.61 -2.92 8.72
CA THR A 176 -5.15 -2.21 9.92
C THR A 176 -4.02 -1.24 9.55
N ASN A 177 -3.69 -0.31 10.45
CA ASN A 177 -2.47 0.50 10.29
C ASN A 177 -1.19 -0.36 10.24
N GLU A 178 -1.19 -1.53 10.86
CA GLU A 178 -0.07 -2.48 10.82
C GLU A 178 0.06 -3.09 9.41
N ASP A 179 -1.05 -3.51 8.80
CA ASP A 179 -1.10 -4.05 7.43
C ASP A 179 -0.48 -3.10 6.39
N ILE A 180 -0.60 -1.78 6.60
CA ILE A 180 -0.13 -0.73 5.68
C ILE A 180 1.10 0.02 6.19
N SER A 181 1.81 -0.52 7.20
CA SER A 181 2.96 0.14 7.81
C SER A 181 4.30 -0.06 7.10
N SER A 182 4.36 -1.05 6.20
CA SER A 182 5.57 -1.47 5.50
C SER A 182 5.30 -1.63 4.00
N THR A 183 6.31 -1.33 3.20
CA THR A 183 6.35 -1.56 1.75
C THR A 183 7.24 -2.74 1.38
N GLU A 184 7.70 -3.54 2.35
CA GLU A 184 8.42 -4.78 2.03
C GLU A 184 7.47 -5.71 1.27
N ALA A 185 7.80 -6.04 0.02
CA ALA A 185 6.98 -6.92 -0.80
C ALA A 185 6.99 -8.36 -0.25
N TRP A 186 5.80 -8.96 -0.19
CA TRP A 186 5.60 -10.34 0.23
C TRP A 186 4.24 -10.84 -0.27
N ASP A 187 4.10 -12.15 -0.37
CA ASP A 187 2.84 -12.82 -0.62
C ASP A 187 2.69 -14.08 0.26
N GLU A 188 1.48 -14.29 0.76
CA GLU A 188 1.13 -15.41 1.62
C GLU A 188 -0.26 -15.94 1.24
N TYR A 189 -0.35 -17.26 1.08
CA TYR A 189 -1.58 -17.96 0.71
C TYR A 189 -1.98 -18.86 1.86
N GLY A 190 -3.21 -18.67 2.36
CA GLY A 190 -3.70 -19.43 3.50
C GLY A 190 -3.74 -20.94 3.25
N GLU A 191 -3.67 -21.70 4.34
CA GLU A 191 -3.87 -23.14 4.28
C GLU A 191 -5.28 -23.45 3.77
N MET A 192 -5.39 -24.47 2.91
CA MET A 192 -6.69 -24.95 2.47
C MET A 192 -7.49 -25.48 3.66
N ASP A 193 -8.79 -25.24 3.66
CA ASP A 193 -9.67 -25.67 4.74
C ASP A 193 -9.92 -27.20 4.75
N SER A 194 -10.81 -27.65 5.65
CA SER A 194 -11.14 -29.08 5.78
C SER A 194 -11.79 -29.70 4.53
N PHE A 195 -12.35 -28.88 3.64
CA PHE A 195 -12.93 -29.29 2.35
C PHE A 195 -11.94 -29.14 1.19
N LYS A 196 -10.67 -28.79 1.49
CA LYS A 196 -9.62 -28.48 0.51
C LYS A 196 -9.90 -27.23 -0.32
N ARG A 197 -10.73 -26.33 0.21
CA ARG A 197 -11.03 -25.05 -0.41
C ARG A 197 -9.92 -24.06 -0.09
N VAL A 198 -9.58 -23.22 -1.05
CA VAL A 198 -8.62 -22.13 -0.86
C VAL A 198 -9.17 -21.10 0.14
N THR A 199 -8.28 -20.51 0.92
CA THR A 199 -8.60 -19.46 1.90
C THR A 199 -7.97 -18.15 1.46
N ALA A 200 -7.97 -17.13 2.33
CA ALA A 200 -7.51 -15.79 1.95
C ALA A 200 -6.05 -15.80 1.48
N ALA A 201 -5.80 -15.09 0.37
CA ALA A 201 -4.47 -14.75 -0.11
C ALA A 201 -4.17 -13.29 0.22
N ASN A 202 -2.96 -13.02 0.69
CA ASN A 202 -2.49 -11.71 1.10
C ASN A 202 -1.19 -11.37 0.40
N ALA A 203 -1.00 -10.09 0.08
CA ALA A 203 0.28 -9.60 -0.39
C ALA A 203 0.48 -8.12 -0.04
N VAL A 204 1.75 -7.71 -0.06
CA VAL A 204 2.19 -6.36 -0.39
C VAL A 204 2.88 -6.47 -1.74
N LEU A 205 2.27 -5.87 -2.76
CA LEU A 205 2.69 -5.95 -4.14
C LEU A 205 3.55 -4.73 -4.49
N GLY A 206 4.63 -4.97 -5.23
CA GLY A 206 5.55 -3.96 -5.74
C GLY A 206 6.13 -4.44 -7.07
N THR A 207 6.91 -3.61 -7.76
CA THR A 207 7.53 -3.98 -9.04
C THR A 207 8.39 -5.25 -8.89
N GLU A 208 9.01 -5.45 -7.73
CA GLU A 208 9.83 -6.62 -7.42
C GLU A 208 9.06 -7.93 -7.23
N SER A 209 7.74 -7.88 -6.99
CA SER A 209 6.92 -9.09 -6.87
C SER A 209 6.45 -9.61 -8.23
N MET A 210 6.46 -8.76 -9.26
CA MET A 210 5.96 -9.10 -10.59
C MET A 210 6.94 -9.99 -11.35
N PRO A 211 6.48 -11.12 -11.94
CA PRO A 211 7.35 -12.02 -12.69
C PRO A 211 7.74 -11.40 -14.04
N ALA A 212 8.99 -11.64 -14.44
CA ALA A 212 9.45 -11.34 -15.80
C ALA A 212 9.28 -12.52 -16.77
N GLU A 213 8.99 -13.71 -16.24
CA GLU A 213 8.87 -14.95 -17.02
C GLU A 213 7.42 -15.20 -17.45
N GLU A 214 7.24 -15.91 -18.56
CA GLU A 214 5.92 -16.37 -18.98
C GLU A 214 5.37 -17.41 -18.00
N ARG A 215 4.06 -17.38 -17.81
CA ARG A 215 3.35 -18.28 -16.92
C ARG A 215 3.49 -19.75 -17.33
N GLY A 216 3.74 -20.60 -16.34
CA GLY A 216 3.77 -22.05 -16.52
C GLY A 216 2.39 -22.67 -16.79
N ASN A 217 2.39 -23.96 -17.14
CA ASN A 217 1.16 -24.72 -17.31
C ASN A 217 0.53 -25.06 -15.94
N ILE A 218 -0.78 -24.84 -15.81
CA ILE A 218 -1.57 -25.15 -14.61
C ILE A 218 -2.72 -26.14 -14.87
N SER A 219 -2.75 -26.80 -16.04
CA SER A 219 -3.82 -27.70 -16.47
C SER A 219 -4.05 -28.89 -15.52
N ASP A 220 -3.03 -29.26 -14.75
CA ASP A 220 -3.10 -30.40 -13.84
C ASP A 220 -3.68 -30.03 -12.46
N VAL A 221 -4.02 -28.75 -12.23
CA VAL A 221 -4.68 -28.30 -11.01
C VAL A 221 -6.20 -28.33 -11.18
N TYR A 222 -6.90 -28.95 -10.22
CA TYR A 222 -8.35 -29.01 -10.19
C TYR A 222 -8.82 -28.47 -8.83
N PRO A 223 -9.18 -27.18 -8.74
CA PRO A 223 -9.72 -26.62 -7.51
C PRO A 223 -11.04 -27.29 -7.10
N THR A 224 -11.50 -27.03 -5.89
CA THR A 224 -12.81 -27.53 -5.44
C THR A 224 -13.93 -27.02 -6.35
N GLY A 225 -14.95 -27.85 -6.57
CA GLY A 225 -16.08 -27.50 -7.43
C GLY A 225 -15.78 -27.50 -8.92
N TRP A 226 -14.67 -28.11 -9.36
CA TRP A 226 -14.31 -28.19 -10.78
C TRP A 226 -15.17 -29.22 -11.52
N GLU A 227 -16.25 -28.77 -12.15
CA GLU A 227 -17.12 -29.58 -13.02
C GLU A 227 -17.29 -28.85 -14.36
N GLN A 228 -16.38 -29.13 -15.30
CA GLN A 228 -16.26 -28.36 -16.53
C GLN A 228 -17.33 -28.74 -17.58
N GLU A 229 -17.93 -27.73 -18.20
CA GLU A 229 -18.91 -27.86 -19.29
C GLU A 229 -18.69 -26.79 -20.37
N GLU A 230 -19.22 -27.03 -21.58
CA GLU A 230 -19.15 -26.11 -22.71
C GLU A 230 -20.49 -25.46 -23.04
N TYR A 231 -20.48 -24.14 -23.26
CA TYR A 231 -21.67 -23.35 -23.55
C TYR A 231 -21.43 -22.35 -24.68
N ALA A 232 -22.38 -22.24 -25.61
CA ALA A 232 -22.27 -21.35 -26.77
C ALA A 232 -22.23 -19.86 -26.40
N ASN A 233 -22.82 -19.48 -25.27
CA ASN A 233 -22.84 -18.10 -24.75
C ASN A 233 -21.59 -17.77 -23.90
N VAL A 234 -20.66 -18.70 -23.74
CA VAL A 234 -19.39 -18.47 -23.04
C VAL A 234 -18.28 -18.28 -24.08
N SER A 235 -17.54 -17.18 -23.96
CA SER A 235 -16.41 -16.90 -24.86
C SER A 235 -15.35 -18.00 -24.75
N GLY A 236 -15.10 -18.72 -25.84
CA GLY A 236 -14.19 -19.87 -25.88
C GLY A 236 -14.83 -21.20 -25.45
N GLY A 237 -16.15 -21.23 -25.25
CA GLY A 237 -16.93 -22.44 -24.94
C GLY A 237 -16.86 -22.88 -23.48
N TRP A 238 -15.67 -22.95 -22.91
CA TRP A 238 -15.44 -23.51 -21.56
C TRP A 238 -15.92 -22.60 -20.42
N LEU A 239 -16.77 -23.13 -19.54
CA LEU A 239 -17.35 -22.39 -18.42
C LEU A 239 -16.31 -21.92 -17.40
N TYR A 240 -15.48 -22.84 -16.91
CA TYR A 240 -14.61 -22.58 -15.78
C TYR A 240 -13.15 -22.33 -16.17
N ASN A 241 -12.56 -21.34 -15.52
CA ASN A 241 -11.14 -21.04 -15.47
C ASN A 241 -10.56 -21.48 -14.11
N ARG A 242 -9.27 -21.84 -14.12
CA ARG A 242 -8.45 -21.89 -12.90
C ARG A 242 -8.09 -20.45 -12.57
N SER A 243 -8.94 -19.81 -11.80
CA SER A 243 -8.84 -18.38 -11.53
C SER A 243 -7.89 -18.19 -10.34
N HIS A 244 -6.90 -17.31 -10.48
CA HIS A 244 -6.00 -17.00 -9.38
C HIS A 244 -6.70 -16.15 -8.33
N LEU A 245 -6.34 -16.29 -7.05
CA LEU A 245 -6.74 -15.31 -6.03
C LEU A 245 -5.89 -14.05 -6.16
N ILE A 246 -4.57 -14.22 -6.30
CA ILE A 246 -3.65 -13.16 -6.69
C ILE A 246 -3.08 -13.54 -8.05
N GLY A 247 -3.43 -12.77 -9.09
CA GLY A 247 -3.05 -13.03 -10.46
C GLY A 247 -1.56 -13.26 -10.67
N HIS A 248 -1.21 -14.17 -11.57
CA HIS A 248 0.18 -14.49 -11.90
C HIS A 248 1.01 -13.23 -12.22
N GLN A 249 0.43 -12.26 -12.94
CA GLN A 249 1.11 -11.01 -13.27
C GLN A 249 1.59 -10.20 -12.05
N LEU A 250 1.06 -10.47 -10.85
CA LEU A 250 1.38 -9.71 -9.63
C LEU A 250 2.46 -10.39 -8.78
N THR A 251 2.54 -11.74 -8.77
CA THR A 251 3.42 -12.52 -7.88
C THR A 251 4.15 -13.69 -8.54
N GLY A 252 3.75 -14.09 -9.75
CA GLY A 252 4.24 -15.28 -10.44
C GLY A 252 3.83 -16.61 -9.80
N TYR A 253 3.01 -16.60 -8.75
CA TYR A 253 2.70 -17.80 -7.96
C TYR A 253 1.49 -18.58 -8.49
N ASP A 254 1.75 -19.77 -9.02
CA ASP A 254 0.74 -20.68 -9.60
C ASP A 254 0.38 -21.88 -8.69
N GLY A 255 0.55 -21.74 -7.38
CA GLY A 255 0.25 -22.81 -6.43
C GLY A 255 -1.23 -23.16 -6.34
N ALA A 256 -1.56 -24.42 -6.07
CA ALA A 256 -2.95 -24.88 -5.97
C ALA A 256 -3.78 -24.18 -4.86
N ASN A 257 -3.12 -23.64 -3.83
CA ASN A 257 -3.75 -22.83 -2.78
C ASN A 257 -4.02 -21.37 -3.22
N ASN A 258 -3.61 -20.98 -4.42
CA ASN A 258 -3.92 -19.70 -5.06
C ASN A 258 -4.95 -19.85 -6.20
N LEU A 259 -5.49 -21.04 -6.46
CA LEU A 259 -6.39 -21.29 -7.59
C LEU A 259 -7.78 -21.70 -7.13
N ILE A 260 -8.79 -21.05 -7.69
CA ILE A 260 -10.21 -21.31 -7.44
C ILE A 260 -10.94 -21.63 -8.75
N THR A 261 -12.00 -22.43 -8.68
CA THR A 261 -12.92 -22.63 -9.80
C THR A 261 -13.75 -21.36 -9.96
N GLY A 262 -13.47 -20.60 -11.02
CA GLY A 262 -14.18 -19.36 -11.34
C GLY A 262 -14.75 -19.44 -12.75
N THR A 263 -15.96 -18.95 -12.95
CA THR A 263 -16.52 -18.88 -14.32
C THR A 263 -15.71 -17.93 -15.20
N ARG A 264 -15.86 -18.06 -16.52
CA ARG A 264 -15.21 -17.16 -17.49
C ARG A 264 -15.58 -15.70 -17.24
N TYR A 265 -16.86 -15.42 -16.99
CA TYR A 265 -17.34 -14.08 -16.69
C TYR A 265 -16.75 -13.55 -15.37
N PHE A 266 -16.78 -14.35 -14.30
CA PHE A 266 -16.15 -14.01 -13.02
C PHE A 266 -14.67 -13.63 -13.18
N ASN A 267 -13.90 -14.44 -13.93
CA ASN A 267 -12.48 -14.22 -14.12
C ASN A 267 -12.19 -12.97 -14.98
N VAL A 268 -12.90 -12.81 -16.11
CA VAL A 268 -12.57 -11.80 -17.13
C VAL A 268 -13.28 -10.47 -16.89
N GLU A 269 -14.57 -10.49 -16.57
CA GLU A 269 -15.36 -9.26 -16.38
C GLU A 269 -15.35 -8.80 -14.92
N GLY A 270 -15.21 -9.76 -13.99
CA GLY A 270 -15.21 -9.50 -12.55
C GLY A 270 -13.84 -9.12 -12.00
N MET A 271 -12.86 -10.03 -12.08
CA MET A 271 -11.55 -9.87 -11.43
C MET A 271 -10.56 -9.04 -12.24
N LEU A 272 -10.37 -9.40 -13.52
CA LEU A 272 -9.29 -8.86 -14.35
C LEU A 272 -9.20 -7.32 -14.39
N PRO A 273 -10.31 -6.54 -14.42
CA PRO A 273 -10.21 -5.09 -14.40
C PRO A 273 -9.50 -4.54 -13.14
N PHE A 274 -9.71 -5.17 -11.98
CA PHE A 274 -9.09 -4.75 -10.72
C PHE A 274 -7.65 -5.22 -10.63
N GLU A 275 -7.35 -6.43 -11.13
CA GLU A 275 -5.97 -6.91 -11.22
C GLU A 275 -5.12 -6.02 -12.13
N ASN A 276 -5.66 -5.62 -13.29
CA ASN A 276 -4.99 -4.70 -14.21
C ASN A 276 -4.86 -3.30 -13.61
N PHE A 277 -5.83 -2.84 -12.83
CA PHE A 277 -5.73 -1.56 -12.12
C PHE A 277 -4.58 -1.58 -11.10
N VAL A 278 -4.46 -2.65 -10.32
CA VAL A 278 -3.35 -2.85 -9.37
C VAL A 278 -2.01 -2.95 -10.10
N ALA A 279 -1.92 -3.77 -11.15
CA ALA A 279 -0.70 -3.94 -11.92
C ALA A 279 -0.20 -2.62 -12.51
N ASN A 280 -1.08 -1.92 -13.24
CA ASN A 280 -0.77 -0.63 -13.85
C ASN A 280 -0.36 0.42 -12.79
N TYR A 281 -1.05 0.46 -11.64
CA TYR A 281 -0.68 1.38 -10.57
C TYR A 281 0.75 1.13 -10.06
N VAL A 282 1.10 -0.13 -9.78
CA VAL A 282 2.44 -0.52 -9.33
C VAL A 282 3.49 -0.17 -10.39
N GLU A 283 3.26 -0.56 -11.66
CA GLU A 283 4.22 -0.33 -12.75
C GLU A 283 4.46 1.15 -13.06
N THR A 284 3.41 1.97 -13.02
CA THR A 284 3.51 3.39 -13.40
C THR A 284 4.01 4.29 -12.29
N THR A 285 3.81 3.91 -11.02
CA THR A 285 4.15 4.74 -9.87
C THR A 285 5.36 4.24 -9.09
N ASP A 286 5.72 2.96 -9.24
CA ASP A 286 6.70 2.25 -8.41
C ASP A 286 6.32 2.24 -6.91
N ASN A 287 5.03 2.49 -6.60
CA ASN A 287 4.47 2.38 -5.25
C ASN A 287 3.98 0.96 -4.97
N HIS A 288 3.72 0.68 -3.70
CA HIS A 288 3.26 -0.61 -3.21
C HIS A 288 1.77 -0.62 -2.93
N VAL A 289 1.16 -1.80 -3.14
CA VAL A 289 -0.25 -2.04 -2.87
C VAL A 289 -0.40 -3.16 -1.85
N ARG A 290 -1.02 -2.84 -0.71
CA ARG A 290 -1.54 -3.87 0.20
C ARG A 290 -2.76 -4.51 -0.45
N TYR A 291 -2.69 -5.81 -0.69
CA TYR A 291 -3.68 -6.55 -1.46
C TYR A 291 -4.16 -7.81 -0.74
N ARG A 292 -5.48 -8.04 -0.70
CA ARG A 292 -6.06 -9.24 -0.10
C ARG A 292 -7.24 -9.73 -0.91
N VAL A 293 -7.26 -11.03 -1.18
CA VAL A 293 -8.38 -11.71 -1.84
C VAL A 293 -8.89 -12.83 -0.95
N THR A 294 -10.16 -12.76 -0.57
CA THR A 294 -10.80 -13.69 0.36
C THR A 294 -11.97 -14.40 -0.32
N PRO A 295 -11.85 -15.69 -0.63
CA PRO A 295 -12.94 -16.50 -1.15
C PRO A 295 -14.12 -16.59 -0.18
N TYR A 296 -15.33 -16.50 -0.71
CA TYR A 296 -16.55 -16.74 0.06
C TYR A 296 -17.25 -18.01 -0.43
N PHE A 297 -17.34 -19.00 0.45
CA PHE A 297 -18.11 -20.22 0.27
C PHE A 297 -19.32 -20.23 1.21
N GLU A 298 -20.51 -20.37 0.66
CA GLU A 298 -21.70 -20.54 1.48
C GLU A 298 -21.72 -21.95 2.10
N GLY A 299 -21.63 -22.03 3.42
CA GLY A 299 -21.64 -23.29 4.16
C GLY A 299 -20.56 -24.27 3.68
N ASN A 300 -21.00 -25.45 3.22
CA ASN A 300 -20.12 -26.54 2.78
C ASN A 300 -19.95 -26.60 1.25
N ASN A 301 -20.37 -25.57 0.53
CA ASN A 301 -20.26 -25.51 -0.92
C ASN A 301 -18.81 -25.67 -1.38
N LEU A 302 -18.60 -26.41 -2.47
CA LEU A 302 -17.27 -26.65 -3.06
C LEU A 302 -16.90 -25.60 -4.11
N LEU A 303 -17.89 -24.98 -4.74
CA LEU A 303 -17.71 -23.81 -5.60
C LEU A 303 -17.94 -22.55 -4.76
N ALA A 304 -17.04 -21.57 -4.85
CA ALA A 304 -17.23 -20.31 -4.15
C ALA A 304 -18.38 -19.53 -4.79
N SER A 305 -19.18 -18.86 -3.96
CA SER A 305 -20.21 -17.94 -4.44
C SER A 305 -19.59 -16.66 -5.01
N GLY A 306 -18.34 -16.35 -4.65
CA GLY A 306 -17.60 -15.19 -5.12
C GLY A 306 -16.36 -14.95 -4.27
N ILE A 307 -15.72 -13.80 -4.45
CA ILE A 307 -14.55 -13.38 -3.68
C ILE A 307 -14.72 -11.94 -3.19
N TYR A 308 -14.10 -11.63 -2.06
CA TYR A 308 -13.83 -10.26 -1.65
C TYR A 308 -12.43 -9.87 -2.12
N MET A 309 -12.30 -8.72 -2.77
CA MET A 309 -11.01 -8.17 -3.19
C MET A 309 -10.81 -6.80 -2.51
N GLU A 310 -9.64 -6.62 -1.92
CA GLU A 310 -9.23 -5.42 -1.20
C GLU A 310 -7.88 -4.94 -1.73
N GLY A 311 -7.80 -3.67 -2.11
CA GLY A 311 -6.57 -3.02 -2.55
C GLY A 311 -6.40 -1.65 -1.89
N PHE A 312 -5.18 -1.34 -1.47
CA PHE A 312 -4.82 -0.06 -0.88
C PHE A 312 -3.36 0.31 -1.21
N SER A 313 -3.14 1.45 -1.86
CA SER A 313 -1.80 1.97 -2.09
C SER A 313 -1.19 2.57 -0.83
N ILE A 314 0.03 2.16 -0.49
CA ILE A 314 0.63 2.41 0.84
C ILE A 314 1.24 3.82 0.91
N GLU A 315 2.07 4.19 -0.05
CA GLU A 315 2.89 5.42 -0.02
C GLU A 315 2.07 6.70 -0.10
N ASP A 316 0.95 6.66 -0.84
CA ASP A 316 0.03 7.77 -1.02
C ASP A 316 -1.25 7.62 -0.17
N ASN A 317 -1.27 6.65 0.75
CA ASN A 317 -2.36 6.42 1.69
C ASN A 317 -3.73 6.28 0.98
N GLY A 318 -3.76 5.46 -0.08
CA GLY A 318 -4.97 5.12 -0.83
C GLY A 318 -5.47 6.20 -1.79
N GLU A 319 -4.71 7.30 -2.00
CA GLU A 319 -5.14 8.37 -2.92
C GLU A 319 -5.19 7.89 -4.38
N GLY A 320 -4.24 7.07 -4.81
CA GLY A 320 -4.15 6.53 -6.16
C GLY A 320 -4.91 5.23 -6.35
N LEU A 321 -4.94 4.35 -5.34
CA LEU A 321 -5.64 3.06 -5.41
C LEU A 321 -6.27 2.71 -4.06
N GLN A 322 -7.59 2.61 -4.03
CA GLN A 322 -8.34 2.08 -2.90
C GLN A 322 -9.62 1.40 -3.39
N PHE A 323 -9.82 0.15 -2.99
CA PHE A 323 -11.10 -0.53 -3.21
C PHE A 323 -11.37 -1.66 -2.22
N HIS A 324 -12.65 -1.92 -2.00
CA HIS A 324 -13.14 -3.13 -1.34
C HIS A 324 -14.43 -3.56 -2.03
N ILE A 325 -14.35 -4.67 -2.74
CA ILE A 325 -15.41 -5.15 -3.61
C ILE A 325 -15.71 -6.62 -3.33
N TYR A 326 -16.90 -7.03 -3.75
CA TYR A 326 -17.27 -8.43 -3.90
C TYR A 326 -17.48 -8.74 -5.38
N VAL A 327 -16.81 -9.78 -5.88
CA VAL A 327 -16.97 -10.29 -7.24
C VAL A 327 -17.76 -11.60 -7.19
N PRO A 328 -19.02 -11.63 -7.65
CA PRO A 328 -19.84 -12.84 -7.66
C PRO A 328 -19.33 -13.84 -8.69
N ASN A 329 -19.22 -15.11 -8.29
CA ASN A 329 -18.87 -16.20 -9.20
C ASN A 329 -20.12 -16.66 -9.95
N ILE A 330 -20.46 -15.93 -11.02
CA ILE A 330 -21.64 -16.14 -11.84
C ILE A 330 -21.27 -16.12 -13.32
N GLN A 331 -22.06 -16.80 -14.14
CA GLN A 331 -21.97 -16.73 -15.59
C GLN A 331 -23.36 -16.37 -16.14
N PRO A 332 -23.52 -15.19 -16.79
CA PRO A 332 -24.80 -14.83 -17.40
C PRO A 332 -25.30 -15.93 -18.35
N GLY A 333 -26.54 -16.39 -18.14
CA GLY A 333 -27.17 -17.46 -18.94
C GLY A 333 -26.86 -18.89 -18.49
N VAL A 334 -26.07 -19.09 -17.42
CA VAL A 334 -25.77 -20.41 -16.84
C VAL A 334 -26.16 -20.42 -15.37
N THR A 335 -26.90 -21.45 -14.97
CA THR A 335 -27.24 -21.72 -13.57
C THR A 335 -26.17 -22.63 -12.97
N LEU A 336 -25.65 -22.28 -11.81
CA LEU A 336 -24.59 -23.02 -11.12
C LEU A 336 -25.15 -23.72 -9.87
N ASP A 337 -24.77 -24.97 -9.65
CA ASP A 337 -24.88 -25.64 -8.36
C ASP A 337 -23.59 -25.37 -7.56
N TYR A 338 -23.67 -24.46 -6.60
CA TYR A 338 -22.51 -24.12 -5.78
C TYR A 338 -22.05 -25.27 -4.86
N ALA A 339 -22.94 -26.23 -4.55
CA ALA A 339 -22.59 -27.34 -3.68
C ALA A 339 -21.54 -28.25 -4.35
N THR A 340 -21.70 -28.52 -5.64
CA THR A 340 -20.87 -29.47 -6.40
C THR A 340 -19.95 -28.81 -7.42
N GLY A 341 -20.36 -27.68 -8.01
CA GLY A 341 -19.74 -27.09 -9.19
C GLY A 341 -20.51 -27.34 -10.48
N ASP A 342 -21.54 -28.20 -10.47
CA ASP A 342 -22.32 -28.54 -11.67
C ASP A 342 -23.01 -27.29 -12.27
N SER A 343 -23.32 -27.36 -13.56
CA SER A 343 -23.92 -26.24 -14.28
C SER A 343 -24.97 -26.67 -15.30
N LEU A 344 -25.94 -25.78 -15.55
CA LEU A 344 -27.04 -25.99 -16.49
C LEU A 344 -27.37 -24.68 -17.23
N SER A 345 -27.60 -24.76 -18.54
CA SER A 345 -28.13 -23.67 -19.35
C SER A 345 -29.42 -24.10 -20.06
N ASP A 346 -30.32 -23.14 -20.30
CA ASP A 346 -31.50 -23.36 -21.15
C ASP A 346 -31.16 -23.33 -22.66
N GLU A 347 -29.99 -22.77 -23.01
CA GLU A 347 -29.41 -22.76 -24.36
C GLU A 347 -28.66 -24.08 -24.63
N PRO A 348 -28.62 -24.58 -25.88
CA PRO A 348 -28.04 -25.88 -26.19
C PRO A 348 -26.54 -25.93 -25.88
N VAL A 349 -26.14 -26.93 -25.08
CA VAL A 349 -24.74 -27.36 -24.90
C VAL A 349 -24.19 -27.76 -26.27
N VAL A 350 -23.02 -27.23 -26.63
CA VAL A 350 -22.32 -27.65 -27.86
C VAL A 350 -21.75 -29.05 -27.61
N LYS A 351 -22.53 -30.08 -27.92
CA LYS A 351 -22.02 -31.45 -27.98
C LYS A 351 -21.59 -31.74 -29.41
N GLU A 352 -20.31 -31.58 -29.71
CA GLU A 352 -19.77 -32.21 -30.91
C GLU A 352 -19.75 -33.74 -30.69
N GLU A 353 -20.71 -34.44 -31.30
CA GLU A 353 -20.63 -35.89 -31.50
C GLU A 353 -19.49 -36.17 -32.47
N THR A 354 -18.32 -36.56 -31.95
CA THR A 354 -17.23 -37.13 -32.75
C THR A 354 -17.66 -38.51 -33.25
N VAL A 355 -18.28 -38.55 -34.44
CA VAL A 355 -18.49 -39.79 -35.19
C VAL A 355 -17.15 -40.21 -35.80
N VAL A 356 -16.49 -41.17 -35.16
CA VAL A 356 -15.31 -41.85 -35.71
C VAL A 356 -15.80 -42.90 -36.72
N GLU A 357 -15.74 -42.60 -38.02
CA GLU A 357 -15.68 -43.63 -39.06
C GLU A 357 -14.24 -43.73 -39.60
N GLU A 358 -13.69 -44.95 -39.59
CA GLU A 358 -12.37 -45.31 -40.13
C GLU A 358 -12.31 -45.19 -41.67
N PRO A 359 -11.14 -44.91 -42.27
CA PRO A 359 -11.05 -44.47 -43.67
C PRO A 359 -10.88 -45.63 -44.67
N ALA A 360 -11.49 -45.48 -45.86
CA ALA A 360 -11.12 -46.22 -47.07
C ALA A 360 -10.29 -45.31 -47.99
N ILE A 361 -9.11 -45.81 -48.39
CA ILE A 361 -8.06 -45.13 -49.14
C ILE A 361 -8.35 -45.19 -50.66
N GLU A 362 -8.30 -44.05 -51.35
CA GLU A 362 -7.98 -43.93 -52.79
C GLU A 362 -7.28 -42.58 -53.08
N GLU A 363 -6.37 -42.56 -54.07
CA GLU A 363 -5.15 -41.73 -54.16
C GLU A 363 -5.25 -40.37 -54.93
N VAL A 364 -4.61 -39.31 -54.35
CA VAL A 364 -3.66 -38.26 -54.89
C VAL A 364 -4.01 -37.51 -56.22
N PRO A 365 -3.99 -36.14 -56.29
CA PRO A 365 -2.83 -35.28 -55.96
C PRO A 365 -3.02 -33.96 -55.15
N GLU A 366 -1.96 -33.65 -54.40
CA GLU A 366 -1.49 -32.40 -53.71
C GLU A 366 -1.85 -31.08 -54.43
N GLU A 367 -2.23 -29.93 -53.83
CA GLU A 367 -2.17 -29.29 -52.48
C GLU A 367 -3.21 -28.10 -52.47
N PRO A 368 -3.47 -27.30 -51.39
CA PRO A 368 -2.81 -27.23 -50.08
C PRO A 368 -3.75 -27.30 -48.85
N VAL A 369 -3.10 -27.47 -47.71
CA VAL A 369 -3.60 -27.51 -46.34
C VAL A 369 -4.05 -26.12 -45.88
N VAL A 370 -5.19 -26.02 -45.16
CA VAL A 370 -5.48 -24.88 -44.29
C VAL A 370 -5.40 -25.39 -42.85
N GLU A 371 -4.26 -25.08 -42.25
CA GLU A 371 -3.93 -25.25 -40.84
C GLU A 371 -4.63 -24.19 -39.97
N GLU A 372 -4.62 -24.49 -38.67
CA GLU A 372 -5.00 -23.69 -37.52
C GLU A 372 -4.56 -22.21 -37.58
N ALA A 373 -5.30 -21.34 -36.91
CA ALA A 373 -4.84 -19.97 -36.68
C ALA A 373 -3.67 -19.98 -35.66
N PRO A 374 -2.53 -19.32 -35.94
CA PRO A 374 -1.21 -19.87 -35.65
C PRO A 374 -0.41 -19.06 -34.62
N SER A 375 0.52 -19.74 -33.96
CA SER A 375 1.61 -19.12 -33.18
C SER A 375 2.71 -18.50 -34.08
N GLY A 376 2.33 -17.76 -35.13
CA GLY A 376 3.23 -17.11 -36.08
C GLY A 376 2.65 -17.11 -37.50
N GLY A 377 2.13 -15.96 -37.95
CA GLY A 377 1.50 -15.84 -39.27
C GLY A 377 2.47 -15.38 -40.37
N ASP A 378 2.18 -15.78 -41.60
CA ASP A 378 2.83 -15.26 -42.81
C ASP A 378 2.32 -13.84 -43.10
N VAL A 379 3.20 -12.83 -42.96
CA VAL A 379 2.89 -11.41 -43.21
C VAL A 379 2.31 -11.17 -44.61
N ASN A 380 2.63 -12.03 -45.60
CA ASN A 380 2.13 -11.91 -46.97
C ASN A 380 0.61 -12.12 -47.09
N SER A 381 -0.02 -12.74 -46.10
CA SER A 381 -1.48 -12.93 -46.06
C SER A 381 -2.25 -11.67 -45.64
N VAL A 382 -1.56 -10.71 -45.00
CA VAL A 382 -2.14 -9.47 -44.48
C VAL A 382 -1.61 -8.24 -45.23
N ASP A 383 -0.34 -8.25 -45.63
CA ASP A 383 0.29 -7.21 -46.46
C ASP A 383 -0.17 -7.33 -47.93
N ALA A 384 -1.37 -6.83 -48.21
CA ALA A 384 -2.00 -6.89 -49.52
C ALA A 384 -1.19 -6.17 -50.62
N ASN A 385 -0.32 -5.24 -50.24
CA ASN A 385 0.49 -4.45 -51.16
C ASN A 385 1.93 -4.98 -51.33
N GLY A 386 2.36 -5.92 -50.48
CA GLY A 386 3.62 -6.65 -50.57
C GLY A 386 4.88 -5.82 -50.26
N ASN A 387 4.76 -4.76 -49.47
CA ASN A 387 5.88 -3.87 -49.13
C ASN A 387 6.65 -4.30 -47.84
N GLY A 388 6.24 -5.38 -47.19
CA GLY A 388 6.77 -5.89 -45.93
C GLY A 388 6.28 -5.15 -44.68
N LYS A 389 5.27 -4.28 -44.79
CA LYS A 389 4.67 -3.49 -43.73
C LYS A 389 3.14 -3.53 -43.80
N VAL A 390 2.51 -3.79 -42.67
CA VAL A 390 1.07 -3.93 -42.55
C VAL A 390 0.47 -2.66 -41.96
N THR A 391 -0.51 -2.09 -42.66
CA THR A 391 -1.28 -0.95 -42.16
C THR A 391 -2.42 -1.41 -41.23
N ILE A 392 -2.92 -0.49 -40.39
CA ILE A 392 -4.10 -0.75 -39.55
C ILE A 392 -5.30 -1.19 -40.38
N GLN A 393 -5.46 -0.64 -41.59
CA GLN A 393 -6.57 -1.00 -42.48
C GLN A 393 -6.44 -2.44 -42.99
N GLU A 394 -5.24 -2.84 -43.43
CA GLU A 394 -4.96 -4.22 -43.88
C GLU A 394 -5.18 -5.24 -42.76
N ALA A 395 -4.78 -4.91 -41.54
CA ALA A 395 -5.06 -5.74 -40.38
C ALA A 395 -6.56 -5.84 -40.07
N LYS A 396 -7.32 -4.73 -40.15
CA LYS A 396 -8.78 -4.75 -39.95
C LYS A 396 -9.51 -5.54 -41.05
N ASP A 397 -9.07 -5.40 -42.30
CA ASP A 397 -9.65 -6.11 -43.44
C ASP A 397 -9.35 -7.63 -43.36
N ALA A 398 -8.23 -8.01 -42.74
CA ALA A 398 -7.90 -9.38 -42.39
C ALA A 398 -8.63 -9.91 -41.14
N GLY A 399 -9.51 -9.11 -40.52
CA GLY A 399 -10.36 -9.51 -39.40
C GLY A 399 -9.77 -9.30 -38.01
N PHE A 400 -8.62 -8.64 -37.89
CA PHE A 400 -8.02 -8.34 -36.58
C PHE A 400 -8.71 -7.15 -35.90
N SER A 401 -8.96 -7.29 -34.60
CA SER A 401 -9.47 -6.21 -33.75
C SER A 401 -8.33 -5.32 -33.24
N MET A 402 -8.60 -4.02 -33.06
CA MET A 402 -7.63 -3.03 -32.57
C MET A 402 -7.97 -2.59 -31.14
N PRO A 403 -6.98 -2.14 -30.33
CA PRO A 403 -5.54 -2.05 -30.66
C PRO A 403 -4.84 -3.42 -30.66
N LEU A 404 -3.77 -3.54 -31.47
CA LEU A 404 -2.86 -4.69 -31.45
C LEU A 404 -1.64 -4.36 -30.59
N TYR A 405 -1.31 -5.25 -29.65
CA TYR A 405 -0.23 -5.07 -28.68
C TYR A 405 1.08 -5.71 -29.16
N SER A 406 2.20 -5.36 -28.51
CA SER A 406 3.55 -5.78 -28.88
C SER A 406 3.81 -7.28 -28.85
N ASP A 407 2.95 -8.05 -28.18
CA ASP A 407 2.97 -9.51 -28.11
C ASP A 407 2.28 -10.18 -29.32
N HIS A 408 1.55 -9.42 -30.16
CA HIS A 408 0.90 -9.95 -31.35
C HIS A 408 1.90 -10.14 -32.50
N TRP A 409 1.88 -11.32 -33.16
CA TRP A 409 2.85 -11.66 -34.22
C TRP A 409 2.88 -10.67 -35.40
N LEU A 410 1.78 -9.95 -35.64
CA LEU A 410 1.65 -8.94 -36.70
C LEU A 410 2.34 -7.61 -36.32
N TYR A 411 2.51 -7.33 -35.02
CA TYR A 411 3.00 -6.05 -34.49
C TYR A 411 4.38 -5.62 -35.07
N PRO A 412 5.40 -6.50 -35.21
CA PRO A 412 6.70 -6.11 -35.80
C PRO A 412 6.62 -5.57 -37.23
N TYR A 413 5.53 -5.88 -37.94
CA TYR A 413 5.29 -5.46 -39.32
C TYR A 413 4.44 -4.19 -39.40
N MET A 414 3.92 -3.69 -38.28
CA MET A 414 3.11 -2.48 -38.23
C MET A 414 3.95 -1.24 -37.83
N ASP A 415 3.35 -0.05 -37.93
CA ASP A 415 3.98 1.24 -37.60
C ASP A 415 3.45 1.73 -36.25
N ASP A 416 4.21 1.47 -35.19
CA ASP A 416 4.06 2.11 -33.88
C ASP A 416 4.87 3.42 -33.89
N ARG A 417 4.18 4.57 -33.79
CA ARG A 417 4.78 5.89 -34.01
C ARG A 417 5.29 6.54 -32.73
N ASP A 418 4.72 6.16 -31.59
CA ASP A 418 5.00 6.64 -30.25
C ASP A 418 5.78 5.63 -29.40
N ASN A 419 6.00 4.42 -29.92
CA ASN A 419 6.77 3.35 -29.29
C ASN A 419 6.16 2.93 -27.93
N ASP A 420 4.84 2.95 -27.82
CA ASP A 420 4.10 2.62 -26.61
C ASP A 420 3.75 1.12 -26.49
N GLY A 421 4.07 0.33 -27.52
CA GLY A 421 3.76 -1.10 -27.54
C GLY A 421 2.40 -1.43 -28.13
N MET A 422 1.69 -0.46 -28.72
CA MET A 422 0.34 -0.61 -29.27
C MET A 422 0.26 -0.04 -30.69
N VAL A 423 -0.56 -0.65 -31.53
CA VAL A 423 -0.88 -0.13 -32.86
C VAL A 423 -2.38 -0.15 -33.08
N GLY A 424 -2.95 0.98 -33.49
CA GLY A 424 -4.37 1.10 -33.85
C GLY A 424 -5.25 1.82 -32.84
N GLU A 425 -4.66 2.66 -31.98
CA GLU A 425 -5.37 3.63 -31.13
C GLU A 425 -6.24 4.63 -31.91
#